data_AF-A0A3C1F802-F1
#
_entry.id   AF-A0A3C1F802-F1
#
_cell.length_a   1.000
_cell.length_b   1.000
_cell.length_c   1.000
_cell.angle_alpha   90.00
_cell.angle_beta   90.00
_cell.angle_gamma   90.00
#
_symmetry.space_group_name_H-M   'P 1'
#
loop_
_entity.id
_entity.type
_entity.pdbx_description
1 polymer ?
#
loop_
_entity_poly.entity_id
_entity_poly.type
_entity_poly.pdbx_seq_one_letter_code
_entity_poly.pdbx_strand_id
1 'polypeptide(L)'
;MARNLSFSYSKMGMYKECPQKYKFRYVHMLPEQPKYYFAFGSALHEVMEYIYNPANPVFPTLSEALVFFENHWNKTTYEQKGYSSLEKELAGYAEGRRIIESYYAKNAATFAHPLSVEMKSTLDIDGLSLISILDRMDYLGDGKIKILDYKTGKTVQREPDQLYMYQKVAENSPAIRALVQQKDPGVKEIRVAQLSFYHLPTLYEMTFERAEDKEIFEFWQGVLKVADNIRAGNFAPTPGENQCRWCDYRNICPVFTGKEYTGPTGFAARKITPAPAEQPKSEQDILSEKIDRCGALLDEAKALQKEIISLMRKNNFERHFGKQYKAELARVEKLEFTDKEKVVELLRTLKLLSKVLVPTQSTVAGLLTDASVPAEAKAKLQAFAKKEEDINLNLTKAE
;
A
#
# COMPACT_ATOMS: atom_id res chain seq x y z
N MET A 1 -32.39 21.29 4.68
CA MET A 1 -31.59 20.31 5.45
C MET A 1 -30.30 20.07 4.70
N ALA A 2 -29.14 20.14 5.35
CA ALA A 2 -27.88 19.79 4.70
C ALA A 2 -27.96 18.32 4.25
N ARG A 3 -27.67 18.04 2.97
CA ARG A 3 -27.69 16.67 2.44
C ARG A 3 -26.58 15.87 3.12
N ASN A 4 -26.88 14.63 3.55
CA ASN A 4 -25.88 13.74 4.13
C ASN A 4 -24.69 13.57 3.18
N LEU A 5 -23.47 13.57 3.73
CA LEU A 5 -22.25 13.36 2.95
C LEU A 5 -22.14 11.87 2.60
N SER A 6 -22.19 11.53 1.31
CA SER A 6 -21.92 10.15 0.87
C SER A 6 -20.47 9.77 1.19
N PHE A 7 -20.29 8.74 2.01
CA PHE A 7 -19.00 8.39 2.60
C PHE A 7 -18.75 6.88 2.61
N SER A 8 -17.49 6.47 2.57
CA SER A 8 -17.07 5.06 2.62
C SER A 8 -15.63 4.97 3.13
N TYR A 9 -15.18 3.77 3.50
CA TYR A 9 -13.80 3.57 3.93
C TYR A 9 -12.80 3.95 2.83
N SER A 10 -13.05 3.57 1.58
CA SER A 10 -12.17 3.93 0.45
C SER A 10 -12.11 5.45 0.21
N LYS A 11 -13.24 6.16 0.39
CA LYS A 11 -13.29 7.63 0.33
C LYS A 11 -12.45 8.26 1.44
N MET A 12 -12.57 7.75 2.66
CA MET A 12 -11.76 8.18 3.81
C MET A 12 -10.28 7.95 3.56
N GLY A 13 -9.90 6.75 3.09
CA GLY A 13 -8.53 6.39 2.75
C GLY A 13 -7.93 7.32 1.70
N MET A 14 -8.66 7.61 0.62
CA MET A 14 -8.20 8.54 -0.42
C MET A 14 -8.01 9.96 0.11
N TYR A 15 -8.91 10.44 0.97
CA TYR A 15 -8.77 11.76 1.59
C TYR A 15 -7.56 11.81 2.54
N LYS A 16 -7.36 10.78 3.37
CA LYS A 16 -6.19 10.65 4.26
C LYS A 16 -4.88 10.58 3.47
N GLU A 17 -4.85 9.87 2.35
CA GLU A 17 -3.69 9.80 1.45
C GLU A 17 -3.39 11.19 0.88
N CYS A 18 -4.36 11.82 0.21
CA CYS A 18 -4.24 13.18 -0.29
C CYS A 18 -5.61 13.85 -0.50
N PRO A 19 -5.95 14.93 0.25
CA PRO A 19 -7.20 15.64 0.08
C PRO A 19 -7.43 16.17 -1.34
N GLN A 20 -6.37 16.57 -2.04
CA GLN A 20 -6.45 17.01 -3.44
C GLN A 20 -6.84 15.86 -4.39
N LYS A 21 -6.35 14.63 -4.13
CA LYS A 21 -6.75 13.43 -4.90
C LYS A 21 -8.23 13.13 -4.69
N TYR A 22 -8.71 13.25 -3.46
CA TYR A 22 -10.15 13.15 -3.15
C TYR A 22 -10.98 14.20 -3.90
N LYS A 23 -10.53 15.47 -3.91
CA LYS A 23 -11.18 16.55 -4.67
C LYS A 23 -11.30 16.19 -6.15
N PHE A 24 -10.21 15.76 -6.79
CA PHE A 24 -10.23 15.33 -8.18
C PHE A 24 -11.22 14.19 -8.44
N ARG A 25 -11.18 13.14 -7.62
CA ARG A 25 -11.97 11.93 -7.85
C ARG A 25 -13.46 12.10 -7.56
N TYR A 26 -13.81 12.76 -6.47
CA TYR A 26 -15.17 12.74 -5.91
C TYR A 26 -15.87 14.10 -5.98
N VAL A 27 -15.14 15.22 -6.07
CA VAL A 27 -15.73 16.55 -6.22
C VAL A 27 -15.73 16.95 -7.70
N HIS A 28 -14.58 16.89 -8.36
CA HIS A 28 -14.47 17.15 -9.80
C HIS A 28 -14.92 15.96 -10.65
N MET A 29 -15.14 14.79 -10.04
CA MET A 29 -15.60 13.56 -10.70
C MET A 29 -14.70 13.14 -11.89
N LEU A 30 -13.39 13.34 -11.75
CA LEU A 30 -12.41 12.94 -12.75
C LEU A 30 -12.16 11.42 -12.67
N PRO A 31 -12.17 10.70 -13.80
CA PRO A 31 -11.94 9.26 -13.79
C PRO A 31 -10.50 8.93 -13.35
N GLU A 32 -10.33 7.81 -12.65
CA GLU A 32 -9.03 7.18 -12.47
C GLU A 32 -8.67 6.35 -13.70
N GLN A 33 -7.38 6.13 -13.91
CA GLN A 33 -6.93 5.20 -14.95
C GLN A 33 -7.26 3.77 -14.53
N PRO A 34 -7.60 2.86 -15.47
CA PRO A 34 -7.74 1.44 -15.15
C PRO A 34 -6.46 0.89 -14.53
N LYS A 35 -6.58 0.07 -13.48
CA LYS A 35 -5.44 -0.55 -12.81
C LYS A 35 -5.68 -2.04 -12.69
N TYR A 36 -4.72 -2.82 -13.18
CA TYR A 36 -4.81 -4.29 -13.23
C TYR A 36 -5.21 -4.92 -11.89
N TYR A 37 -4.73 -4.39 -10.76
CA TYR A 37 -5.01 -4.94 -9.44
C TYR A 37 -6.48 -4.75 -9.00
N PHE A 38 -7.17 -3.71 -9.48
CA PHE A 38 -8.61 -3.56 -9.22
C PHE A 38 -9.42 -4.55 -10.04
N ALA A 39 -9.09 -4.73 -11.33
CA ALA A 39 -9.74 -5.73 -12.18
C ALA A 39 -9.51 -7.17 -11.66
N PHE A 40 -8.28 -7.47 -11.26
CA PHE A 40 -7.91 -8.75 -10.66
C PHE A 40 -8.65 -9.02 -9.35
N GLY A 41 -8.68 -8.02 -8.45
CA GLY A 41 -9.43 -8.11 -7.21
C GLY A 41 -10.92 -8.34 -7.44
N SER A 42 -11.55 -7.52 -8.30
CA SER A 42 -12.97 -7.64 -8.64
C SER A 42 -13.32 -9.03 -9.16
N ALA A 43 -12.52 -9.57 -10.08
CA ALA A 43 -12.77 -10.90 -10.65
C ALA A 43 -12.73 -12.01 -9.58
N LEU A 44 -11.80 -11.92 -8.62
CA LEU A 44 -11.72 -12.88 -7.52
C LEU A 44 -12.86 -12.73 -6.51
N HIS A 45 -13.28 -11.50 -6.19
CA HIS A 45 -14.44 -11.26 -5.33
C HIS A 45 -15.73 -11.81 -5.95
N GLU A 46 -15.95 -11.56 -7.25
CA GLU A 46 -17.12 -12.11 -7.95
C GLU A 46 -17.12 -13.64 -7.97
N VAL A 47 -15.95 -14.29 -8.05
CA VAL A 47 -15.86 -15.74 -7.90
C VAL A 47 -16.22 -16.17 -6.47
N MET A 48 -15.75 -15.47 -5.43
CA MET A 48 -16.12 -15.77 -4.05
C MET A 48 -17.63 -15.58 -3.82
N GLU A 49 -18.21 -14.51 -4.36
CA GLU A 49 -19.66 -14.26 -4.35
C GLU A 49 -20.42 -15.41 -5.03
N TYR A 50 -19.97 -15.83 -6.21
CA TYR A 50 -20.56 -16.95 -6.95
C TYR A 50 -20.51 -18.27 -6.16
N ILE A 51 -19.36 -18.59 -5.55
CA ILE A 51 -19.16 -19.81 -4.76
C ILE A 51 -20.10 -19.82 -3.56
N TYR A 52 -20.18 -18.71 -2.82
CA TYR A 52 -20.88 -18.64 -1.54
C TYR A 52 -22.30 -18.06 -1.63
N ASN A 53 -22.84 -17.88 -2.83
CA ASN A 53 -24.18 -17.34 -3.02
C ASN A 53 -25.22 -18.18 -2.25
N PRO A 54 -25.86 -17.65 -1.19
CA PRO A 54 -26.81 -18.40 -0.37
C PRO A 54 -28.06 -18.86 -1.11
N ALA A 55 -28.34 -18.30 -2.30
CA ALA A 55 -29.43 -18.74 -3.16
C ALA A 55 -29.15 -20.09 -3.85
N ASN A 56 -27.88 -20.52 -3.91
CA ASN A 56 -27.49 -21.81 -4.48
C ASN A 56 -27.58 -22.91 -3.41
N PRO A 57 -28.46 -23.91 -3.54
CA PRO A 57 -28.60 -24.97 -2.54
C PRO A 57 -27.32 -25.82 -2.38
N VAL A 58 -26.58 -25.98 -3.47
CA VAL A 58 -25.32 -26.75 -3.55
C VAL A 58 -24.21 -25.79 -3.96
N PHE A 59 -23.05 -25.93 -3.32
CA PHE A 59 -21.87 -25.16 -3.69
C PHE A 59 -21.39 -25.53 -5.11
N PRO A 60 -21.04 -24.55 -5.94
CA PRO A 60 -20.43 -24.81 -7.24
C PRO A 60 -19.15 -25.65 -7.10
N THR A 61 -18.94 -26.57 -8.03
CA THR A 61 -17.69 -27.31 -8.19
C THR A 61 -16.55 -26.38 -8.58
N LEU A 62 -15.30 -26.83 -8.38
CA LEU A 62 -14.12 -26.10 -8.85
C LEU A 62 -14.20 -25.80 -10.36
N SER A 63 -14.68 -26.76 -11.15
CA SER A 63 -14.85 -26.59 -12.59
C SER A 63 -15.81 -25.43 -12.92
N GLU A 64 -16.97 -25.39 -12.27
CA GLU A 64 -17.95 -24.32 -12.46
C GLU A 64 -17.41 -22.95 -12.02
N ALA A 65 -16.69 -22.88 -10.90
CA ALA A 65 -16.07 -21.63 -10.45
C ALA A 65 -14.97 -21.13 -11.42
N LEU A 66 -14.17 -22.04 -11.99
CA LEU A 66 -13.17 -21.68 -12.99
C LEU A 66 -13.80 -21.21 -14.31
N VAL A 67 -14.89 -21.85 -14.74
CA VAL A 67 -15.67 -21.40 -15.91
C VAL A 67 -16.30 -20.02 -15.65
N PHE A 68 -16.84 -19.79 -14.45
CA PHE A 68 -17.35 -18.48 -14.06
C PHE A 68 -16.25 -17.41 -14.10
N PHE A 69 -15.08 -17.71 -13.53
CA PHE A 69 -13.93 -16.83 -13.56
C PHE A 69 -13.50 -16.49 -14.98
N GLU A 70 -13.35 -17.49 -15.86
CA GLU A 70 -12.97 -17.30 -17.26
C GLU A 70 -13.96 -16.41 -18.01
N ASN A 71 -15.26 -16.71 -17.89
CA ASN A 71 -16.30 -15.93 -18.52
C ASN A 71 -16.32 -14.48 -18.03
N HIS A 72 -16.14 -14.26 -16.72
CA HIS A 72 -16.05 -12.92 -16.17
C HIS A 72 -14.78 -12.20 -16.66
N TRP A 73 -13.63 -12.86 -16.58
CA TRP A 73 -12.34 -12.33 -16.98
C TRP A 73 -12.35 -11.87 -18.44
N ASN A 74 -12.96 -12.64 -19.33
CA ASN A 74 -12.98 -12.36 -20.77
C ASN A 74 -13.99 -11.27 -21.20
N LYS A 75 -14.77 -10.67 -20.28
CA LYS A 75 -15.71 -9.57 -20.60
C LYS A 75 -15.03 -8.26 -21.03
N THR A 76 -13.76 -8.08 -20.69
CA THR A 76 -13.02 -6.83 -20.92
C THR A 76 -11.65 -7.08 -21.52
N THR A 77 -11.13 -6.13 -22.30
CA THR A 77 -9.79 -6.22 -22.88
C THR A 77 -8.70 -6.01 -21.83
N TYR A 78 -7.44 -6.37 -22.14
CA TYR A 78 -6.34 -6.16 -21.20
C TYR A 78 -6.12 -4.68 -20.86
N GLU A 79 -6.34 -3.76 -21.81
CA GLU A 79 -6.25 -2.31 -21.58
C GLU A 79 -7.37 -1.82 -20.66
N GLN A 80 -8.59 -2.31 -20.86
CA GLN A 80 -9.72 -1.98 -19.99
C GLN A 80 -9.52 -2.48 -18.56
N LYS A 81 -8.83 -3.62 -18.40
CA LYS A 81 -8.39 -4.12 -17.09
C LYS A 81 -7.23 -3.31 -16.50
N GLY A 82 -6.50 -2.52 -17.30
CA GLY A 82 -5.33 -1.76 -16.87
C GLY A 82 -4.01 -2.55 -16.86
N TYR A 83 -3.93 -3.63 -17.65
CA TYR A 83 -2.67 -4.30 -17.94
C TYR A 83 -1.91 -3.56 -19.02
N SER A 84 -0.57 -3.57 -18.94
CA SER A 84 0.28 -2.92 -19.95
C SER A 84 0.47 -3.73 -21.23
N SER A 85 0.13 -5.03 -21.20
CA SER A 85 0.23 -5.94 -22.35
C SER A 85 -0.65 -7.17 -22.13
N LEU A 86 -1.00 -7.86 -23.23
CA LEU A 86 -1.72 -9.13 -23.19
C LEU A 86 -0.95 -10.20 -22.39
N GLU A 87 0.37 -10.28 -22.52
CA GLU A 87 1.21 -11.22 -21.76
C GLU A 87 1.02 -11.07 -20.23
N LYS A 88 1.00 -9.83 -19.73
CA LYS A 88 0.78 -9.59 -18.29
C LYS A 88 -0.65 -9.94 -17.86
N GLU A 89 -1.62 -9.75 -18.75
CA GLU A 89 -3.00 -10.12 -18.49
C GLU A 89 -3.17 -11.64 -18.43
N LEU A 90 -2.52 -12.39 -19.32
CA LEU A 90 -2.45 -13.85 -19.28
C LEU A 90 -1.77 -14.36 -17.99
N ALA A 91 -0.71 -13.69 -17.54
CA ALA A 91 -0.08 -14.01 -16.26
C ALA A 91 -1.03 -13.75 -15.08
N GLY A 92 -1.78 -12.65 -15.11
CA GLY A 92 -2.84 -12.34 -14.13
C GLY A 92 -3.96 -13.38 -14.15
N TYR A 93 -4.41 -13.82 -15.33
CA TYR A 93 -5.39 -14.88 -15.48
C TYR A 93 -4.91 -16.19 -14.89
N ALA A 94 -3.69 -16.61 -15.21
CA ALA A 94 -3.08 -17.83 -14.68
C ALA A 94 -2.97 -17.79 -13.15
N GLU A 95 -2.58 -16.65 -12.57
CA GLU A 95 -2.53 -16.47 -11.12
C GLU A 95 -3.92 -16.53 -10.49
N GLY A 96 -4.94 -15.91 -11.10
CA GLY A 96 -6.32 -15.98 -10.62
C GLY A 96 -6.84 -17.41 -10.58
N ARG A 97 -6.61 -18.19 -11.65
CA ARG A 97 -6.94 -19.63 -11.68
C ARG A 97 -6.23 -20.40 -10.57
N ARG A 98 -4.93 -20.20 -10.40
CA ARG A 98 -4.13 -20.85 -9.35
C ARG A 98 -4.67 -20.55 -7.95
N ILE A 99 -5.08 -19.32 -7.69
CA ILE A 99 -5.66 -18.90 -6.41
C ILE A 99 -6.99 -19.62 -6.16
N ILE A 100 -7.88 -19.69 -7.16
CA ILE A 100 -9.18 -20.37 -7.05
C ILE A 100 -8.97 -21.87 -6.79
N GLU A 101 -8.09 -22.52 -7.54
CA GLU A 101 -7.72 -23.93 -7.35
C GLU A 101 -7.19 -24.18 -5.93
N SER A 102 -6.27 -23.34 -5.47
CA SER A 102 -5.70 -23.43 -4.11
C SER A 102 -6.75 -23.20 -3.03
N TYR A 103 -7.68 -22.28 -3.26
CA TYR A 103 -8.79 -21.99 -2.35
C TYR A 103 -9.72 -23.19 -2.18
N TYR A 104 -10.12 -23.81 -3.29
CA TYR A 104 -10.93 -25.04 -3.27
C TYR A 104 -10.20 -26.18 -2.56
N ALA A 105 -8.93 -26.41 -2.90
CA ALA A 105 -8.13 -27.47 -2.29
C ALA A 105 -8.08 -27.37 -0.76
N LYS A 106 -8.01 -26.15 -0.22
CA LYS A 106 -8.00 -25.91 1.23
C LYS A 106 -9.40 -25.96 1.86
N ASN A 107 -10.40 -25.34 1.24
CA ASN A 107 -11.62 -24.95 1.95
C ASN A 107 -12.87 -25.76 1.57
N ALA A 108 -12.88 -26.45 0.41
CA ALA A 108 -14.10 -27.05 -0.15
C ALA A 108 -14.78 -28.06 0.81
N ALA A 109 -13.99 -28.82 1.57
CA ALA A 109 -14.51 -29.78 2.55
C ALA A 109 -15.27 -29.14 3.73
N THR A 110 -15.11 -27.83 3.93
CA THR A 110 -15.67 -27.06 5.05
C THR A 110 -16.54 -25.90 4.58
N PHE A 111 -16.97 -25.91 3.32
CA PHE A 111 -17.89 -24.89 2.82
C PHE A 111 -19.19 -24.91 3.62
N ALA A 112 -19.60 -23.71 4.05
CA ALA A 112 -20.82 -23.46 4.79
C ALA A 112 -21.45 -22.18 4.25
N HIS A 113 -22.77 -22.18 4.15
CA HIS A 113 -23.50 -21.06 3.56
C HIS A 113 -23.45 -19.86 4.51
N PRO A 114 -22.94 -18.70 4.07
CA PRO A 114 -22.95 -17.50 4.88
C PRO A 114 -24.39 -16.99 5.07
N LEU A 115 -24.54 -15.99 5.95
CA LEU A 115 -25.77 -15.19 6.03
C LEU A 115 -25.95 -14.34 4.77
N SER A 116 -24.86 -13.77 4.25
CA SER A 116 -24.85 -13.02 3.00
C SER A 116 -23.45 -12.90 2.41
N VAL A 117 -23.39 -12.62 1.11
CA VAL A 117 -22.17 -12.21 0.37
C VAL A 117 -22.40 -10.90 -0.35
N GLU A 118 -21.33 -10.13 -0.59
CA GLU A 118 -21.31 -8.84 -1.30
C GLU A 118 -22.46 -7.90 -0.84
N MET A 119 -22.75 -7.90 0.46
CA MET A 119 -23.90 -7.20 1.00
C MET A 119 -23.64 -5.70 1.00
N LYS A 120 -24.24 -5.00 0.04
CA LYS A 120 -24.30 -3.55 0.03
C LYS A 120 -25.22 -3.06 1.15
N SER A 121 -24.65 -2.33 2.11
CA SER A 121 -25.38 -1.69 3.18
C SER A 121 -25.20 -0.18 3.15
N THR A 122 -26.32 0.53 3.31
CA THR A 122 -26.33 1.99 3.46
C THR A 122 -26.77 2.32 4.87
N LEU A 123 -26.02 3.18 5.56
CA LEU A 123 -26.32 3.63 6.91
C LEU A 123 -26.21 5.16 7.00
N ASP A 124 -27.32 5.81 7.29
CA ASP A 124 -27.33 7.24 7.61
C ASP A 124 -27.09 7.45 9.11
N ILE A 125 -25.95 8.04 9.46
CA ILE A 125 -25.53 8.27 10.85
C ILE A 125 -24.64 9.51 10.93
N ASP A 126 -24.86 10.37 11.93
CA ASP A 126 -24.06 11.58 12.20
C ASP A 126 -23.82 12.49 10.97
N GLY A 127 -24.86 12.61 10.14
CA GLY A 127 -24.84 13.42 8.90
C GLY A 127 -24.02 12.80 7.75
N LEU A 128 -23.60 11.54 7.89
CA LEU A 128 -22.97 10.74 6.84
C LEU A 128 -23.97 9.75 6.27
N SER A 129 -23.89 9.53 4.96
CA SER A 129 -24.54 8.41 4.29
C SER A 129 -23.45 7.40 3.95
N LEU A 130 -23.19 6.49 4.89
CA LEU A 130 -22.18 5.45 4.73
C LEU A 130 -22.64 4.42 3.71
N ILE A 131 -21.75 4.08 2.79
CA ILE A 131 -21.93 2.96 1.86
C ILE A 131 -20.81 1.96 2.14
N SER A 132 -21.19 0.76 2.53
CA SER A 132 -20.30 -0.37 2.73
C SER A 132 -20.73 -1.54 1.87
N ILE A 133 -19.76 -2.32 1.40
CA ILE A 133 -20.00 -3.63 0.79
C ILE A 133 -19.25 -4.61 1.69
N LEU A 134 -19.99 -5.57 2.24
CA LEU A 134 -19.45 -6.58 3.14
C LEU A 134 -19.32 -7.88 2.35
N ASP A 135 -18.10 -8.29 2.02
CA ASP A 135 -17.85 -9.42 1.10
C ASP A 135 -18.51 -10.71 1.56
N ARG A 136 -18.37 -11.05 2.85
CA ARG A 136 -19.01 -12.21 3.46
C ARG A 136 -19.38 -11.96 4.91
N MET A 137 -20.59 -12.36 5.27
CA MET A 137 -21.08 -12.31 6.65
C MET A 137 -21.64 -13.68 7.04
N ASP A 138 -21.13 -14.30 8.10
CA ASP A 138 -21.63 -15.57 8.63
C ASP A 138 -22.46 -15.32 9.89
N TYR A 139 -23.57 -16.06 10.06
CA TYR A 139 -24.37 -16.02 11.29
C TYR A 139 -23.87 -17.08 12.27
N LEU A 140 -23.56 -16.67 13.50
CA LEU A 140 -23.02 -17.53 14.55
C LEU A 140 -24.05 -17.93 15.60
N GLY A 141 -25.30 -17.47 15.48
CA GLY A 141 -26.36 -17.68 16.47
C GLY A 141 -26.44 -16.56 17.52
N ASP A 142 -27.60 -16.43 18.17
CA ASP A 142 -27.84 -15.48 19.27
C ASP A 142 -27.47 -14.02 18.90
N GLY A 143 -27.86 -13.59 17.69
CA GLY A 143 -27.57 -12.26 17.16
C GLY A 143 -26.11 -11.99 16.81
N LYS A 144 -25.22 -12.98 16.94
CA LYS A 144 -23.79 -12.83 16.64
C LYS A 144 -23.48 -13.09 15.18
N ILE A 145 -22.63 -12.26 14.60
CA ILE A 145 -22.15 -12.39 13.23
C ILE A 145 -20.63 -12.36 13.15
N LYS A 146 -20.08 -13.02 12.13
CA LYS A 146 -18.70 -12.87 11.67
C LYS A 146 -18.70 -12.09 10.36
N ILE A 147 -17.76 -11.17 10.20
CA ILE A 147 -17.53 -10.46 8.93
C ILE A 147 -16.16 -10.86 8.40
N LEU A 148 -16.10 -11.21 7.11
CA LEU A 148 -14.88 -11.55 6.40
C LEU A 148 -14.77 -10.68 5.16
N ASP A 149 -13.60 -10.10 4.96
CA ASP A 149 -13.23 -9.30 3.79
C ASP A 149 -12.06 -9.97 3.06
N TYR A 150 -12.26 -10.25 1.77
CA TYR A 150 -11.27 -10.92 0.94
C TYR A 150 -10.20 -9.93 0.49
N LYS A 151 -8.94 -10.34 0.62
CA LYS A 151 -7.78 -9.56 0.19
C LYS A 151 -7.05 -10.26 -0.93
N THR A 152 -6.77 -9.50 -1.99
CA THR A 152 -6.14 -9.98 -3.24
C THR A 152 -4.83 -9.27 -3.56
N GLY A 153 -4.42 -8.29 -2.73
CA GLY A 153 -3.14 -7.59 -2.85
C GLY A 153 -1.93 -8.51 -2.60
N LYS A 154 -0.72 -7.96 -2.67
CA LYS A 154 0.51 -8.75 -2.42
C LYS A 154 0.67 -9.14 -0.95
N THR A 155 0.17 -8.31 -0.04
CA THR A 155 0.31 -8.47 1.41
C THR A 155 -0.96 -7.97 2.08
N VAL A 156 -1.23 -8.48 3.28
CA VAL A 156 -2.30 -7.99 4.16
C VAL A 156 -1.66 -7.37 5.37
N GLN A 157 -1.90 -6.08 5.57
CA GLN A 157 -1.46 -5.36 6.74
C GLN A 157 -2.45 -5.58 7.88
N ARG A 158 -1.93 -5.59 9.11
CA ARG A 158 -2.75 -5.66 10.32
C ARG A 158 -3.30 -4.27 10.67
N GLU A 159 -4.10 -3.70 9.78
CA GLU A 159 -4.80 -2.42 9.95
C GLU A 159 -6.32 -2.63 9.97
N PRO A 160 -6.95 -2.69 11.17
CA PRO A 160 -8.35 -3.06 11.30
C PRO A 160 -9.34 -1.92 11.05
N ASP A 161 -8.89 -0.70 10.75
CA ASP A 161 -9.75 0.48 10.55
C ASP A 161 -10.94 0.22 9.57
N GLN A 162 -10.70 -0.52 8.49
CA GLN A 162 -11.77 -0.93 7.56
C GLN A 162 -12.80 -1.84 8.25
N LEU A 163 -12.33 -2.80 9.03
CA LEU A 163 -13.17 -3.74 9.78
C LEU A 163 -13.93 -3.02 10.90
N TYR A 164 -13.39 -1.96 11.49
CA TYR A 164 -14.09 -1.11 12.46
C TYR A 164 -15.26 -0.36 11.81
N MET A 165 -15.08 0.15 10.58
CA MET A 165 -16.19 0.70 9.80
C MET A 165 -17.26 -0.37 9.53
N TYR A 166 -16.86 -1.59 9.17
CA TYR A 166 -17.78 -2.70 8.95
C TYR A 166 -18.54 -3.08 10.22
N GLN A 167 -17.86 -3.14 11.36
CA GLN A 167 -18.49 -3.37 12.66
C GLN A 167 -19.54 -2.30 12.96
N LYS A 168 -19.17 -1.01 12.82
CA LYS A 168 -20.10 0.09 13.03
C LYS A 168 -21.32 -0.01 12.13
N VAL A 169 -21.13 -0.30 10.83
CA VAL A 169 -22.23 -0.47 9.87
C VAL A 169 -23.08 -1.69 10.24
N ALA A 170 -22.48 -2.84 10.52
CA ALA A 170 -23.20 -4.08 10.76
C ALA A 170 -24.06 -4.05 12.02
N GLU A 171 -23.55 -3.45 13.11
CA GLU A 171 -24.29 -3.35 14.38
C GLU A 171 -25.42 -2.31 14.35
N ASN A 172 -25.38 -1.35 13.40
CA ASN A 172 -26.34 -0.24 13.32
C ASN A 172 -27.24 -0.27 12.08
N SER A 173 -26.99 -1.15 11.11
CA SER A 173 -27.74 -1.20 9.86
C SER A 173 -29.10 -1.88 10.02
N PRO A 174 -30.22 -1.19 9.70
CA PRO A 174 -31.55 -1.81 9.70
C PRO A 174 -31.66 -2.97 8.70
N ALA A 175 -30.96 -2.90 7.56
CA ALA A 175 -30.98 -3.95 6.54
C ALA A 175 -30.33 -5.24 7.05
N ILE A 176 -29.20 -5.12 7.76
CA ILE A 176 -28.51 -6.27 8.38
C ILE A 176 -29.36 -6.83 9.53
N ARG A 177 -30.01 -5.97 10.31
CA ARG A 177 -31.00 -6.38 11.32
C ARG A 177 -32.13 -7.20 10.75
N ALA A 178 -32.77 -6.72 9.69
CA ALA A 178 -33.84 -7.46 9.03
C ALA A 178 -33.35 -8.82 8.53
N LEU A 179 -32.15 -8.90 7.96
CA LEU A 179 -31.57 -10.14 7.48
C LEU A 179 -31.29 -11.15 8.60
N VAL A 180 -30.71 -10.71 9.72
CA VAL A 180 -30.50 -11.57 10.89
C VAL A 180 -31.83 -12.05 11.47
N GLN A 181 -32.83 -11.17 11.58
CA GLN A 181 -34.15 -11.50 12.11
C GLN A 181 -34.95 -12.46 11.23
N GLN A 182 -34.70 -12.51 9.92
CA GLN A 182 -35.27 -13.54 9.06
C GLN A 182 -34.75 -14.94 9.41
N LYS A 183 -33.48 -15.03 9.84
CA LYS A 183 -32.84 -16.28 10.25
C LYS A 183 -33.12 -16.64 11.71
N ASP A 184 -33.23 -15.63 12.56
CA ASP A 184 -33.48 -15.76 14.00
C ASP A 184 -34.43 -14.65 14.51
N PRO A 185 -35.76 -14.88 14.46
CA PRO A 185 -36.77 -13.87 14.78
C PRO A 185 -36.72 -13.34 16.21
N GLY A 186 -36.08 -14.06 17.14
CA GLY A 186 -35.98 -13.67 18.56
C GLY A 186 -34.90 -12.62 18.83
N VAL A 187 -34.03 -12.35 17.86
CA VAL A 187 -32.88 -11.46 18.03
C VAL A 187 -33.31 -10.00 18.13
N LYS A 188 -32.91 -9.36 19.23
CA LYS A 188 -33.14 -7.92 19.49
C LYS A 188 -31.93 -7.06 19.13
N GLU A 189 -30.73 -7.63 19.22
CA GLU A 189 -29.47 -6.93 19.01
C GLU A 189 -28.55 -7.75 18.13
N ILE A 190 -27.84 -7.08 17.22
CA ILE A 190 -26.79 -7.70 16.43
C ILE A 190 -25.46 -7.31 17.03
N ARG A 191 -24.56 -8.27 17.16
CA ARG A 191 -23.20 -8.02 17.60
C ARG A 191 -22.22 -8.69 16.65
N VAL A 192 -21.21 -7.95 16.21
CA VAL A 192 -20.09 -8.57 15.54
C VAL A 192 -19.27 -9.31 16.59
N ALA A 193 -19.04 -10.60 16.40
CA ALA A 193 -18.22 -11.41 17.29
C ALA A 193 -16.80 -11.57 16.76
N GLN A 194 -16.64 -11.55 15.43
CA GLN A 194 -15.36 -11.77 14.77
C GLN A 194 -15.26 -10.97 13.48
N LEU A 195 -14.07 -10.44 13.22
CA LEU A 195 -13.71 -9.74 12.00
C LEU A 195 -12.49 -10.43 11.38
N SER A 196 -12.47 -10.61 10.06
CA SER A 196 -11.36 -11.28 9.39
C SER A 196 -10.98 -10.60 8.08
N PHE A 197 -9.68 -10.54 7.80
CA PHE A 197 -9.18 -10.43 6.44
C PHE A 197 -8.75 -11.81 5.95
N TYR A 198 -9.31 -12.28 4.83
CA TYR A 198 -8.88 -13.52 4.20
C TYR A 198 -8.02 -13.23 2.98
N HIS A 199 -6.72 -13.50 3.07
CA HIS A 199 -5.78 -13.26 1.99
C HIS A 199 -5.79 -14.41 0.98
N LEU A 200 -6.55 -14.24 -0.11
CA LEU A 200 -6.75 -15.26 -1.14
C LEU A 200 -5.44 -15.82 -1.72
N PRO A 201 -4.42 -15.01 -2.09
CA PRO A 201 -3.16 -15.52 -2.64
C PRO A 201 -2.40 -16.50 -1.75
N THR A 202 -2.41 -16.27 -0.43
CA THR A 202 -1.66 -17.08 0.56
C THR A 202 -2.54 -18.03 1.36
N LEU A 203 -3.87 -17.92 1.18
CA LEU A 203 -4.89 -18.59 1.98
C LEU A 203 -4.80 -18.29 3.49
N TYR A 204 -4.13 -17.22 3.90
CA TYR A 204 -3.99 -16.84 5.30
C TYR A 204 -5.22 -16.02 5.75
N GLU A 205 -5.85 -16.44 6.84
CA GLU A 205 -6.91 -15.67 7.49
C GLU A 205 -6.33 -14.92 8.69
N MET A 206 -6.39 -13.59 8.63
CA MET A 206 -6.03 -12.71 9.73
C MET A 206 -7.29 -12.34 10.51
N THR A 207 -7.42 -12.91 11.70
CA THR A 207 -8.59 -12.69 12.56
C THR A 207 -8.35 -11.58 13.57
N PHE A 208 -9.44 -10.88 13.89
CA PHE A 208 -9.56 -9.86 14.91
C PHE A 208 -10.82 -10.13 15.73
N GLU A 209 -10.73 -9.86 17.03
CA GLU A 209 -11.91 -9.80 17.87
C GLU A 209 -12.72 -8.54 17.56
N ARG A 210 -13.97 -8.51 18.03
CA ARG A 210 -14.79 -7.31 18.00
C ARG A 210 -14.05 -6.17 18.71
N ALA A 211 -13.95 -5.01 18.07
CA ALA A 211 -13.42 -3.82 18.72
C ALA A 211 -14.30 -3.40 19.90
N GLU A 212 -13.67 -2.92 20.96
CA GLU A 212 -14.36 -2.34 22.09
C GLU A 212 -15.06 -1.03 21.68
N ASP A 213 -16.09 -0.66 22.43
CA ASP A 213 -16.89 0.53 22.11
C ASP A 213 -16.04 1.82 22.16
N LYS A 214 -14.99 1.84 23.00
CA LYS A 214 -14.01 2.92 23.04
C LYS A 214 -13.18 3.00 21.76
N GLU A 215 -12.69 1.88 21.25
CA GLU A 215 -11.91 1.85 20.00
C GLU A 215 -12.76 2.28 18.81
N ILE A 216 -14.00 1.80 18.73
CA ILE A 216 -14.97 2.24 17.72
C ILE A 216 -15.26 3.74 17.84
N PHE A 217 -15.39 4.26 19.06
CA PHE A 217 -15.60 5.69 19.28
C PHE A 217 -14.41 6.52 18.77
N GLU A 218 -13.18 6.14 19.11
CA GLU A 218 -11.96 6.85 18.68
C GLU A 218 -11.80 6.81 17.14
N PHE A 219 -12.00 5.63 16.54
CA PHE A 219 -12.04 5.48 15.09
C PHE A 219 -13.09 6.41 14.46
N TRP A 220 -14.29 6.44 15.02
CA TRP A 220 -15.40 7.24 14.52
C TRP A 220 -15.17 8.75 14.64
N GLN A 221 -14.49 9.21 15.69
CA GLN A 221 -14.03 10.61 15.77
C GLN A 221 -13.10 10.95 14.60
N GLY A 222 -12.21 10.04 14.22
CA GLY A 222 -11.37 10.19 13.02
C GLY A 222 -12.19 10.27 11.72
N VAL A 223 -13.23 9.45 11.58
CA VAL A 223 -14.17 9.49 10.45
C VAL A 223 -14.87 10.85 10.36
N LEU A 224 -15.43 11.33 11.47
CA LEU A 224 -16.15 12.61 11.52
C LEU A 224 -15.23 13.79 11.23
N LYS A 225 -14.00 13.78 11.76
CA LYS A 225 -12.99 14.80 11.44
C LYS A 225 -12.67 14.86 9.96
N VAL A 226 -12.53 13.71 9.29
CA VAL A 226 -12.32 13.68 7.83
C VAL A 226 -13.53 14.26 7.10
N ALA A 227 -14.75 13.87 7.49
CA ALA A 227 -15.98 14.37 6.90
C ALA A 227 -16.14 15.89 7.05
N ASP A 228 -15.83 16.45 8.22
CA ASP A 228 -15.91 17.88 8.47
C ASP A 228 -14.91 18.67 7.62
N ASN A 229 -13.69 18.14 7.47
CA ASN A 229 -12.72 18.75 6.57
C ASN A 229 -13.18 18.72 5.10
N ILE A 230 -13.82 17.63 4.65
CA ILE A 230 -14.41 17.54 3.31
C ILE A 230 -15.52 18.57 3.14
N ARG A 231 -16.42 18.72 4.13
CA ARG A 231 -17.50 19.71 4.10
C ARG A 231 -16.97 21.14 4.09
N ALA A 232 -15.90 21.41 4.81
CA ALA A 232 -15.22 22.71 4.84
C ALA A 232 -14.47 23.04 3.54
N GLY A 233 -14.36 22.09 2.59
CA GLY A 233 -13.60 22.28 1.36
C GLY A 233 -12.08 22.21 1.57
N ASN A 234 -11.62 21.62 2.67
CA ASN A 234 -10.20 21.50 2.97
C ASN A 234 -9.59 20.41 2.08
N PHE A 235 -9.02 20.82 0.95
CA PHE A 235 -8.43 19.92 -0.04
C PHE A 235 -6.95 20.19 -0.31
N ALA A 236 -6.25 20.82 0.63
CA ALA A 236 -4.83 21.12 0.50
C ALA A 236 -4.03 19.85 0.15
N PRO A 237 -3.16 19.89 -0.88
CA PRO A 237 -2.39 18.72 -1.28
C PRO A 237 -1.36 18.36 -0.20
N THR A 238 -1.20 17.07 0.04
CA THR A 238 -0.15 16.51 0.91
C THR A 238 0.84 15.76 0.03
N PRO A 239 1.83 16.41 -0.61
CA PRO A 239 2.74 15.72 -1.51
C PRO A 239 3.62 14.73 -0.76
N GLY A 240 3.82 13.55 -1.33
CA GLY A 240 4.70 12.51 -0.81
C GLY A 240 5.27 11.68 -1.95
N GLU A 241 6.52 11.23 -1.82
CA GLU A 241 7.27 10.56 -2.90
C GLU A 241 6.48 9.40 -3.53
N ASN A 242 6.05 8.45 -2.71
CA ASN A 242 5.33 7.26 -3.19
C ASN A 242 3.95 7.60 -3.75
N GLN A 243 3.11 8.32 -2.98
CA GLN A 243 1.73 8.61 -3.41
C GLN A 243 1.67 9.51 -4.66
N CYS A 244 2.58 10.48 -4.80
CA CYS A 244 2.61 11.33 -5.98
C CYS A 244 3.15 10.60 -7.21
N ARG A 245 4.12 9.69 -7.05
CA ARG A 245 4.67 8.90 -8.17
C ARG A 245 3.61 8.08 -8.89
N TRP A 246 2.61 7.57 -8.16
CA TRP A 246 1.56 6.69 -8.69
C TRP A 246 0.18 7.38 -8.77
N CYS A 247 0.12 8.71 -8.64
CA CYS A 247 -1.13 9.45 -8.70
C CYS A 247 -1.56 9.70 -10.14
N ASP A 248 -2.76 9.24 -10.51
CA ASP A 248 -3.32 9.40 -11.86
C ASP A 248 -3.55 10.87 -12.24
N TYR A 249 -3.62 11.76 -11.26
CA TYR A 249 -3.87 13.19 -11.44
C TYR A 249 -2.60 14.04 -11.42
N ARG A 250 -1.40 13.42 -11.45
CA ARG A 250 -0.11 14.13 -11.34
C ARG A 250 0.05 15.24 -12.38
N ASN A 251 -0.38 14.98 -13.62
CA ASN A 251 -0.28 15.93 -14.75
C ASN A 251 -1.18 17.18 -14.61
N ILE A 252 -2.18 17.15 -13.74
CA ILE A 252 -3.11 18.26 -13.50
C ILE A 252 -3.03 18.81 -12.06
N CYS A 253 -2.11 18.27 -11.25
CA CYS A 253 -2.02 18.59 -9.83
C CYS A 253 -1.25 19.90 -9.61
N PRO A 254 -1.76 20.85 -8.79
CA PRO A 254 -1.13 22.15 -8.56
C PRO A 254 0.29 22.06 -7.98
N VAL A 255 0.64 20.98 -7.29
CA VAL A 255 2.01 20.72 -6.82
C VAL A 255 3.01 20.61 -7.98
N PHE A 256 2.59 20.10 -9.13
CA PHE A 256 3.45 19.87 -10.30
C PHE A 256 3.24 20.90 -11.42
N THR A 257 2.03 21.45 -11.53
CA THR A 257 1.68 22.44 -12.55
C THR A 257 1.80 23.89 -12.09
N GLY A 258 1.86 24.13 -10.78
CA GLY A 258 1.81 25.47 -10.19
C GLY A 258 0.45 26.17 -10.33
N LYS A 259 -0.58 25.49 -10.85
CA LYS A 259 -1.91 26.06 -11.15
C LYS A 259 -3.02 25.14 -10.68
N GLU A 260 -4.07 25.72 -10.11
CA GLU A 260 -5.31 25.00 -9.80
C GLU A 260 -5.94 24.44 -11.08
N TYR A 261 -6.59 23.28 -10.96
CA TYR A 261 -7.30 22.67 -12.07
C TYR A 261 -8.60 23.43 -12.35
N THR A 262 -8.70 24.00 -13.55
CA THR A 262 -9.89 24.74 -14.03
C THR A 262 -10.59 24.03 -15.20
N GLY A 263 -10.27 22.75 -15.43
CA GLY A 263 -10.82 21.96 -16.53
C GLY A 263 -12.24 21.44 -16.26
N PRO A 264 -12.82 20.71 -17.25
CA PRO A 264 -14.17 20.16 -17.13
C PRO A 264 -14.30 19.16 -15.98
N THR A 265 -15.39 19.28 -15.22
CA THR A 265 -15.77 18.30 -14.19
C THR A 265 -16.77 17.27 -14.74
N GLY A 266 -16.82 16.09 -14.13
CA GLY A 266 -17.73 15.00 -14.51
C GLY A 266 -17.04 13.83 -15.19
N PHE A 267 -17.67 12.65 -15.13
CA PHE A 267 -17.12 11.42 -15.69
C PHE A 267 -16.94 11.44 -17.23
N ALA A 268 -17.57 12.39 -17.92
CA ALA A 268 -17.39 12.65 -19.35
C ALA A 268 -16.02 13.29 -19.69
N ALA A 269 -15.25 13.73 -18.68
CA ALA A 269 -13.88 14.25 -18.85
C ALA A 269 -12.86 13.17 -19.30
N ARG A 270 -13.32 11.97 -19.68
CA ARG A 270 -12.53 10.84 -20.17
C ARG A 270 -11.73 11.13 -21.44
N LYS A 271 -11.96 12.26 -22.11
CA LYS A 271 -11.10 12.77 -23.18
C LYS A 271 -10.08 13.77 -22.65
N ILE A 272 -9.22 13.34 -21.72
CA ILE A 272 -7.86 13.88 -21.72
C ILE A 272 -7.15 13.04 -22.77
N THR A 273 -7.26 13.49 -24.02
CA THR A 273 -6.37 13.07 -25.09
C THR A 273 -4.94 13.11 -24.55
N PRO A 274 -4.09 12.10 -24.80
CA PRO A 274 -2.65 12.35 -24.76
C PRO A 274 -2.41 13.59 -25.61
N ALA A 275 -1.63 14.54 -25.11
CA ALA A 275 -1.34 15.79 -25.79
C ALA A 275 -1.13 15.55 -27.30
N PRO A 276 -1.91 16.18 -28.20
CA PRO A 276 -1.66 16.04 -29.63
C PRO A 276 -0.46 16.89 -30.04
N ALA A 277 0.44 16.25 -30.79
CA ALA A 277 1.49 16.78 -31.69
C ALA A 277 2.50 17.79 -31.10
N GLU A 278 3.78 17.63 -31.50
CA GLU A 278 4.94 18.47 -31.17
C GLU A 278 4.58 19.95 -30.94
N GLN A 279 4.34 20.30 -29.69
CA GLN A 279 4.36 21.67 -29.21
C GLN A 279 5.81 22.02 -28.86
N PRO A 280 6.21 23.30 -28.97
CA PRO A 280 7.50 23.73 -28.41
C PRO A 280 7.60 23.27 -26.95
N LYS A 281 8.75 22.69 -26.58
CA LYS A 281 9.00 22.11 -25.24
C LYS A 281 8.48 23.07 -24.17
N SER A 282 7.51 22.62 -23.37
CA SER A 282 7.02 23.40 -22.23
C SER A 282 8.13 23.56 -21.19
N GLU A 283 8.00 24.53 -20.27
CA GLU A 283 8.93 24.65 -19.14
C GLU A 283 9.04 23.35 -18.32
N GLN A 284 7.97 22.55 -18.28
CA GLN A 284 7.96 21.23 -17.63
C GLN A 284 8.77 20.19 -18.41
N ASP A 285 8.73 20.21 -19.74
CA ASP A 285 9.53 19.33 -20.58
C ASP A 285 11.02 19.69 -20.46
N ILE A 286 11.33 20.99 -20.46
CA ILE A 286 12.69 21.50 -20.23
C ILE A 286 13.20 21.09 -18.84
N LEU A 287 12.35 21.19 -17.80
CA LEU A 287 12.71 20.75 -16.46
C LEU A 287 12.98 19.24 -16.41
N SER A 288 12.13 18.44 -17.04
CA SER A 288 12.27 16.98 -17.08
C SER A 288 13.56 16.57 -17.79
N GLU A 289 13.87 17.16 -18.94
CA GLU A 289 15.11 16.93 -19.67
C GLU A 289 16.36 17.32 -18.85
N LYS A 290 16.29 18.44 -18.10
CA LYS A 290 17.39 18.85 -17.20
C LYS A 290 17.58 17.88 -16.03
N ILE A 291 16.49 17.37 -15.46
CA ILE A 291 16.55 16.36 -14.39
C ILE A 291 17.20 15.07 -14.91
N ASP A 292 16.73 14.56 -16.05
CA ASP A 292 17.26 13.34 -16.66
C ASP A 292 18.73 13.50 -17.08
N ARG A 293 19.09 14.65 -17.67
CA ARG A 293 20.48 14.96 -18.03
C ARG A 293 21.37 15.06 -16.79
N CYS A 294 20.89 15.66 -15.71
CA CYS A 294 21.63 15.73 -14.45
C CYS A 294 21.86 14.33 -13.86
N GLY A 295 20.81 13.49 -13.85
CA GLY A 295 20.90 12.09 -13.42
C GLY A 295 21.92 11.30 -14.23
N ALA A 296 21.88 11.38 -15.56
CA ALA A 296 22.82 10.70 -16.44
C ALA A 296 24.28 11.15 -16.20
N LEU A 297 24.51 12.45 -16.02
CA LEU A 297 25.83 12.99 -15.70
C LEU A 297 26.34 12.52 -14.32
N LEU A 298 25.44 12.38 -13.34
CA LEU A 298 25.80 11.83 -12.02
C LEU A 298 26.20 10.36 -12.11
N ASP A 299 25.51 9.57 -12.92
CA ASP A 299 25.84 8.15 -13.10
C ASP A 299 27.15 7.97 -13.87
N GLU A 300 27.38 8.78 -14.91
CA GLU A 300 28.66 8.85 -15.63
C GLU A 300 29.81 9.27 -14.70
N ALA A 301 29.60 10.30 -13.87
CA ALA A 301 30.58 10.74 -12.89
C ALA A 301 30.93 9.62 -11.89
N LYS A 302 29.96 8.86 -11.39
CA LYS A 302 30.21 7.71 -10.51
C LYS A 302 31.02 6.61 -11.19
N ALA A 303 30.75 6.32 -12.47
CA ALA A 303 31.51 5.34 -13.24
C ALA A 303 32.97 5.77 -13.40
N LEU A 304 33.20 7.02 -13.80
CA LEU A 304 34.54 7.61 -13.92
C LEU A 304 35.29 7.62 -12.58
N GLN A 305 34.60 7.94 -11.47
CA GLN A 305 35.21 7.90 -10.14
C GLN A 305 35.72 6.50 -9.78
N LYS A 306 34.96 5.43 -10.10
CA LYS A 306 35.41 4.04 -9.89
C LYS A 306 36.63 3.71 -10.74
N GLU A 307 36.67 4.16 -12.00
CA GLU A 307 37.83 3.98 -12.88
C GLU A 307 39.07 4.72 -12.38
N ILE A 308 38.92 5.97 -11.93
CA ILE A 308 40.00 6.77 -11.33
C ILE A 308 40.56 6.05 -10.11
N ILE A 309 39.70 5.58 -9.19
CA ILE A 309 40.12 4.81 -8.01
C ILE A 309 40.91 3.56 -8.45
N SER A 310 40.41 2.82 -9.44
CA SER A 310 41.08 1.61 -9.97
C SER A 310 42.46 1.91 -10.54
N LEU A 311 42.58 2.96 -11.36
CA LEU A 311 43.85 3.39 -11.97
C LEU A 311 44.84 3.89 -10.93
N MET A 312 44.39 4.71 -9.98
CA MET A 312 45.24 5.22 -8.90
C MET A 312 45.74 4.07 -8.02
N ARG A 313 44.90 3.08 -7.70
CA ARG A 313 45.32 1.86 -6.98
C ARG A 313 46.36 1.07 -7.77
N LYS A 314 46.12 0.80 -9.06
CA LYS A 314 47.03 0.04 -9.92
C LYS A 314 48.44 0.65 -10.00
N ASN A 315 48.52 1.98 -9.95
CA ASN A 315 49.78 2.72 -10.04
C ASN A 315 50.31 3.20 -8.67
N ASN A 316 49.65 2.82 -7.57
CA ASN A 316 50.00 3.22 -6.20
C ASN A 316 50.07 4.75 -6.00
N PHE A 317 49.11 5.50 -6.58
CA PHE A 317 48.98 6.94 -6.42
C PHE A 317 48.03 7.29 -5.27
N GLU A 318 48.48 8.10 -4.32
CA GLU A 318 47.61 8.68 -3.29
C GLU A 318 47.02 10.03 -3.74
N ARG A 319 47.72 10.72 -4.64
CA ARG A 319 47.31 11.98 -5.24
C ARG A 319 47.73 12.03 -6.71
N HIS A 320 46.87 12.54 -7.58
CA HIS A 320 47.18 12.73 -8.99
C HIS A 320 46.53 14.01 -9.53
N PHE A 321 47.17 14.65 -10.51
CA PHE A 321 46.71 15.92 -11.08
C PHE A 321 46.29 15.73 -12.54
N GLY A 322 45.05 16.06 -12.83
CA GLY A 322 44.60 16.35 -14.19
C GLY A 322 44.88 17.82 -14.54
N LYS A 323 44.55 18.20 -15.77
CA LYS A 323 44.80 19.57 -16.28
C LYS A 323 44.07 20.68 -15.50
N GLN A 324 42.95 20.36 -14.84
CA GLN A 324 42.11 21.34 -14.13
C GLN A 324 41.62 20.87 -12.76
N TYR A 325 41.84 19.60 -12.42
CA TYR A 325 41.34 18.99 -11.19
C TYR A 325 42.41 18.09 -10.62
N LYS A 326 42.46 17.99 -9.30
CA LYS A 326 43.27 17.00 -8.59
C LYS A 326 42.38 15.93 -7.96
N ALA A 327 42.88 14.71 -8.00
CA ALA A 327 42.30 13.53 -7.38
C ALA A 327 43.13 13.14 -6.16
N GLU A 328 42.49 12.95 -5.02
CA GLU A 328 43.11 12.48 -3.79
C GLU A 328 42.34 11.26 -3.27
N LEU A 329 43.03 10.14 -3.04
CA LEU A 329 42.44 8.99 -2.38
C LEU A 329 42.53 9.19 -0.87
N ALA A 330 41.37 9.32 -0.23
CA ALA A 330 41.26 9.27 1.23
C ALA A 330 40.95 7.84 1.65
N ARG A 331 41.88 7.23 2.39
CA ARG A 331 41.63 5.95 3.05
C ARG A 331 40.86 6.23 4.33
N VAL A 332 39.67 5.66 4.42
CA VAL A 332 38.86 5.69 5.63
C VAL A 332 38.86 4.29 6.19
N GLU A 333 39.52 4.10 7.33
CA GLU A 333 39.35 2.86 8.09
C GLU A 333 37.90 2.78 8.57
N LYS A 334 37.18 1.80 8.05
CA LYS A 334 35.83 1.47 8.45
C LYS A 334 35.87 0.20 9.29
N LEU A 335 35.11 0.19 10.37
CA LEU A 335 34.92 -1.00 11.20
C LEU A 335 33.69 -1.76 10.68
N GLU A 336 33.92 -2.97 10.18
CA GLU A 336 32.88 -3.87 9.69
C GLU A 336 32.63 -5.03 10.66
N PHE A 337 31.38 -5.18 11.06
CA PHE A 337 30.87 -6.23 11.93
C PHE A 337 30.28 -7.35 11.07
N THR A 338 31.13 -8.17 10.44
CA THR A 338 30.71 -9.10 9.37
C THR A 338 29.94 -10.33 9.88
N ASP A 339 30.19 -10.77 11.12
CA ASP A 339 29.55 -11.95 11.73
C ASP A 339 28.36 -11.52 12.60
N LYS A 340 27.17 -11.44 11.98
CA LYS A 340 25.95 -10.93 12.63
C LYS A 340 25.58 -11.71 13.90
N GLU A 341 25.73 -13.02 13.90
CA GLU A 341 25.34 -13.87 15.04
C GLU A 341 26.24 -13.61 16.25
N LYS A 342 27.55 -13.60 16.04
CA LYS A 342 28.51 -13.30 17.12
C LYS A 342 28.45 -11.85 17.58
N VAL A 343 28.11 -10.90 16.71
CA VAL A 343 27.88 -9.49 17.09
C VAL A 343 26.69 -9.40 18.04
N VAL A 344 25.59 -10.10 17.75
CA VAL A 344 24.42 -10.15 18.65
C VAL A 344 24.78 -10.81 19.98
N GLU A 345 25.56 -11.89 19.96
CA GLU A 345 26.03 -12.57 21.18
C GLU A 345 26.94 -11.68 22.05
N LEU A 346 27.87 -10.96 21.42
CA LEU A 346 28.74 -9.99 22.10
C LEU A 346 27.91 -8.84 22.71
N LEU A 347 26.94 -8.30 21.96
CA LEU A 347 26.05 -7.26 22.47
C LEU A 347 25.17 -7.74 23.64
N ARG A 348 24.74 -9.01 23.64
CA ARG A 348 24.05 -9.62 24.79
C ARG A 348 24.97 -9.73 26.00
N THR A 349 26.20 -10.20 25.80
CA THR A 349 27.19 -10.36 26.87
C THR A 349 27.57 -9.02 27.52
N LEU A 350 27.69 -7.98 26.70
CA LEU A 350 27.96 -6.60 27.13
C LEU A 350 26.72 -5.86 27.64
N LYS A 351 25.53 -6.49 27.61
CA LYS A 351 24.22 -5.89 27.97
C LYS A 351 23.88 -4.62 27.18
N LEU A 352 24.28 -4.55 25.91
CA LEU A 352 24.07 -3.40 25.02
C LEU A 352 22.96 -3.62 23.98
N LEU A 353 22.36 -4.82 23.90
CA LEU A 353 21.35 -5.14 22.89
C LEU A 353 20.12 -4.21 22.95
N SER A 354 19.73 -3.77 24.15
CA SER A 354 18.61 -2.84 24.33
C SER A 354 18.87 -1.43 23.79
N LYS A 355 20.14 -1.05 23.57
CA LYS A 355 20.52 0.23 22.96
C LYS A 355 20.44 0.21 21.43
N VAL A 356 20.30 -0.98 20.83
CA VAL A 356 20.30 -1.16 19.39
C VAL A 356 19.14 -2.08 18.98
N LEU A 357 18.01 -1.46 18.63
CA LEU A 357 16.77 -2.17 18.25
C LEU A 357 16.97 -3.15 17.10
N VAL A 358 17.87 -2.82 16.16
CA VAL A 358 18.35 -3.71 15.08
C VAL A 358 19.87 -3.53 14.95
N PRO A 359 20.69 -4.57 15.17
CA PRO A 359 22.16 -4.49 15.09
C PRO A 359 22.63 -4.48 13.64
N THR A 360 22.61 -3.30 13.04
CA THR A 360 23.19 -2.98 11.73
C THR A 360 24.61 -2.44 11.90
N GLN A 361 25.38 -2.36 10.82
CA GLN A 361 26.73 -1.79 10.85
C GLN A 361 26.76 -0.40 11.49
N SER A 362 25.83 0.47 11.11
CA SER A 362 25.77 1.86 11.59
C SER A 362 25.34 1.95 13.06
N THR A 363 24.39 1.12 13.50
CA THR A 363 23.90 1.18 14.89
C THR A 363 24.90 0.58 15.87
N VAL A 364 25.64 -0.47 15.47
CA VAL A 364 26.72 -1.04 16.29
C VAL A 364 27.94 -0.12 16.32
N ALA A 365 28.33 0.48 15.18
CA ALA A 365 29.39 1.49 15.15
C ALA A 365 29.05 2.72 16.01
N GLY A 366 27.78 3.13 16.06
CA GLY A 366 27.32 4.23 16.91
C GLY A 366 27.54 3.99 18.42
N LEU A 367 27.63 2.74 18.87
CA LEU A 367 27.95 2.43 20.27
C LEU A 367 29.39 2.79 20.66
N LEU A 368 30.31 2.85 19.69
CA LEU A 368 31.70 3.26 19.94
C LEU A 368 31.79 4.75 20.27
N THR A 369 30.88 5.57 19.73
CA THR A 369 30.81 7.01 19.98
C THR A 369 29.81 7.39 21.08
N ASP A 370 28.90 6.49 21.48
CA ASP A 370 27.93 6.72 22.56
C ASP A 370 28.64 6.87 23.93
N ALA A 371 28.47 8.01 24.59
CA ALA A 371 29.09 8.33 25.88
C ALA A 371 28.63 7.42 27.03
N SER A 372 27.44 6.81 26.91
CA SER A 372 26.85 5.93 27.92
C SER A 372 27.34 4.48 27.87
N VAL A 373 28.17 4.13 26.89
CA VAL A 373 28.75 2.80 26.75
C VAL A 373 30.10 2.73 27.48
N PRO A 374 30.32 1.78 28.40
CA PRO A 374 31.59 1.65 29.13
C PRO A 374 32.79 1.46 28.20
N ALA A 375 33.93 2.06 28.55
CA ALA A 375 35.16 2.00 27.74
C ALA A 375 35.62 0.55 27.45
N GLU A 376 35.46 -0.36 28.42
CA GLU A 376 35.78 -1.78 28.25
C GLU A 376 34.89 -2.45 27.19
N ALA A 377 33.60 -2.11 27.17
CA ALA A 377 32.65 -2.62 26.17
C ALA A 377 32.95 -2.09 24.77
N LYS A 378 33.36 -0.81 24.66
CA LYS A 378 33.84 -0.23 23.39
C LYS A 378 35.09 -0.92 22.88
N ALA A 379 36.06 -1.19 23.75
CA ALA A 379 37.28 -1.89 23.36
C ALA A 379 36.99 -3.31 22.85
N LYS A 380 36.09 -4.05 23.50
CA LYS A 380 35.64 -5.38 23.07
C LYS A 380 34.90 -5.34 21.73
N LEU A 381 34.02 -4.36 21.52
CA LEU A 381 33.35 -4.14 20.22
C LEU A 381 34.34 -3.80 19.11
N GLN A 382 35.30 -2.91 19.39
CA GLN A 382 36.30 -2.49 18.41
C GLN A 382 37.27 -3.63 18.04
N ALA A 383 37.62 -4.49 18.99
CA ALA A 383 38.41 -5.71 18.73
C ALA A 383 37.63 -6.76 17.92
N PHE A 384 36.29 -6.74 18.00
CA PHE A 384 35.42 -7.65 17.26
C PHE A 384 35.18 -7.19 15.81
N ALA A 385 35.31 -5.88 15.54
CA ALA A 385 35.19 -5.36 14.20
C ALA A 385 36.38 -5.74 13.33
N LYS A 386 36.09 -6.14 12.09
CA LYS A 386 37.09 -6.23 11.05
C LYS A 386 37.38 -4.82 10.55
N LYS A 387 38.65 -4.43 10.53
CA LYS A 387 39.05 -3.20 9.84
C LYS A 387 38.99 -3.43 8.34
N GLU A 388 38.22 -2.62 7.65
CA GLU A 388 38.17 -2.57 6.19
C GLU A 388 38.55 -1.17 5.73
N GLU A 389 39.43 -1.07 4.75
CA GLU A 389 39.81 0.21 4.18
C GLU A 389 38.82 0.56 3.08
N ASP A 390 37.95 1.53 3.35
CA ASP A 390 37.17 2.17 2.31
C ASP A 390 38.02 3.27 1.67
N ILE A 391 37.92 3.41 0.34
CA ILE A 391 38.70 4.42 -0.38
C ILE A 391 37.74 5.39 -1.04
N ASN A 392 37.76 6.61 -0.52
CA ASN A 392 37.01 7.72 -1.07
C ASN A 392 37.89 8.51 -2.03
N LEU A 393 37.32 8.90 -3.16
CA LEU A 393 37.96 9.78 -4.12
C LEU A 393 37.50 11.21 -3.89
N ASN A 394 38.42 12.09 -3.51
CA ASN A 394 38.19 13.52 -3.44
C ASN A 394 38.66 14.17 -4.74
N LEU A 395 37.71 14.71 -5.50
CA LEU A 395 38.00 15.53 -6.68
C LEU A 395 37.83 17.01 -6.31
N THR A 396 38.90 17.77 -6.44
CA THR A 396 38.87 19.22 -6.22
C THR A 396 39.41 19.92 -7.44
N LYS A 397 38.86 21.10 -7.74
CA LYS A 397 39.42 21.94 -8.80
C LYS A 397 40.85 22.30 -8.39
N ALA A 398 41.81 22.08 -9.29
CA ALA A 398 43.16 22.53 -9.05
C ALA A 398 43.15 24.06 -9.14
N GLU A 399 43.66 24.73 -8.11
CA GLU A 399 43.91 26.18 -8.15
C GLU A 399 45.02 26.51 -9.16
#